data_AF-A0A2T2ZJ24-F1
#
_entry.id   AF-A0A2T2ZJ24-F1
#
_cell.length_a   1.000
_cell.length_b   1.000
_cell.length_c   1.000
_cell.angle_alpha   90.00
_cell.angle_beta   90.00
_cell.angle_gamma   90.00
#
_symmetry.space_group_name_H-M   'P 1'
#
loop_
_entity.id
_entity.type
_entity.pdbx_description
1 polymer ?
#
loop_
_entity_poly.entity_id
_entity_poly.type
_entity_poly.pdbx_seq_one_letter_code
_entity_poly.pdbx_strand_id
1 'polypeptide(L)'
;MWLGPKREDSLVRTTLVAPLLALLIAGGAATPRPARGESEPIPMNPRTSFAMVSLIPGTDTGTGNSGERRPALSIIKLYLVDYVLRHGDGSRSDRQAAQRAIQLSDSDAATELDTKYPHAIDAAAAEFGSADTGRGSFWGDSYTSARDVAEFLVAEQRTDPGSLLLWWMATASPIAADGTAQNWGTAHVPATVGTKWGWSDDGSYVASASFGPGFAIAAFTHGDANDENADLAAFTGR
;
A
#
# COMPACT_ATOMS: atom_id res chain seq x y z
N MET A 1 -41.17 -87.91 15.47
CA MET A 1 -41.25 -88.08 16.94
C MET A 1 -39.87 -87.78 17.50
N TRP A 2 -39.80 -86.92 18.52
CA TRP A 2 -38.67 -86.74 19.47
C TRP A 2 -37.42 -85.91 19.07
N LEU A 3 -37.44 -84.64 19.54
CA LEU A 3 -36.50 -83.94 20.44
C LEU A 3 -34.98 -84.03 20.24
N GLY A 4 -34.33 -82.86 20.17
CA GLY A 4 -32.93 -82.66 20.54
C GLY A 4 -32.37 -81.25 20.24
N PRO A 5 -32.11 -80.39 21.25
CA PRO A 5 -31.78 -78.97 21.09
C PRO A 5 -30.28 -78.64 21.29
N LYS A 6 -29.96 -77.32 21.16
CA LYS A 6 -28.81 -76.50 21.65
C LYS A 6 -28.14 -75.75 20.49
N ARG A 7 -27.78 -74.47 20.55
CA ARG A 7 -27.64 -73.48 21.65
C ARG A 7 -27.45 -72.10 21.00
N GLU A 8 -27.89 -71.06 21.72
CA GLU A 8 -27.23 -69.76 21.96
C GLU A 8 -26.83 -68.92 20.71
N ASP A 9 -27.27 -67.67 20.52
CA ASP A 9 -27.04 -66.56 21.43
C ASP A 9 -28.00 -65.36 21.23
N SER A 10 -28.37 -64.80 22.40
CA SER A 10 -28.73 -63.43 22.76
C SER A 10 -28.96 -62.38 21.65
N LEU A 11 -30.23 -61.95 21.53
CA LEU A 11 -30.63 -60.67 20.93
C LEU A 11 -30.44 -59.54 21.94
N VAL A 12 -29.37 -58.76 21.80
CA VAL A 12 -29.28 -57.44 22.44
C VAL A 12 -30.07 -56.45 21.58
N ARG A 13 -31.14 -55.88 22.17
CA ARG A 13 -31.91 -54.78 21.60
C ARG A 13 -30.99 -53.56 21.41
N THR A 14 -30.69 -53.23 20.16
CA THR A 14 -30.00 -51.98 19.81
C THR A 14 -30.99 -50.82 19.90
N THR A 15 -30.88 -50.02 20.96
CA THR A 15 -31.52 -48.71 21.05
C THR A 15 -30.78 -47.76 20.11
N LEU A 16 -31.45 -47.29 19.06
CA LEU A 16 -30.95 -46.24 18.16
C LEU A 16 -30.84 -44.92 18.94
N VAL A 17 -29.61 -44.51 19.28
CA VAL A 17 -29.29 -43.15 19.72
C VAL A 17 -28.94 -42.36 18.47
N ALA A 18 -29.79 -41.39 18.12
CA ALA A 18 -29.51 -40.43 17.05
C ALA A 18 -28.36 -39.49 17.50
N PRO A 19 -27.32 -39.27 16.68
CA PRO A 19 -26.35 -38.23 17.00
C PRO A 19 -26.95 -36.87 16.62
N LEU A 20 -27.13 -36.00 17.61
CA LEU A 20 -27.33 -34.56 17.39
C LEU A 20 -26.01 -34.02 16.81
N LEU A 21 -26.00 -33.71 15.52
CA LEU A 21 -24.89 -32.99 14.89
C LEU A 21 -25.03 -31.51 15.25
N ALA A 22 -24.32 -31.07 16.30
CA ALA A 22 -24.23 -29.66 16.65
C ALA A 22 -23.38 -28.92 15.60
N LEU A 23 -24.02 -28.04 14.83
CA LEU A 23 -23.35 -27.12 13.92
C LEU A 23 -22.60 -26.07 14.77
N LEU A 24 -21.28 -26.20 14.90
CA LEU A 24 -20.42 -25.14 15.42
C LEU A 24 -20.33 -24.04 14.36
N ILE A 25 -21.14 -23.00 14.50
CA ILE A 25 -20.94 -21.74 13.80
C ILE A 25 -19.69 -21.11 14.44
N ALA A 26 -18.53 -21.32 13.82
CA ALA A 26 -17.33 -20.57 14.14
C ALA A 26 -17.54 -19.12 13.68
N GLY A 27 -18.19 -18.32 14.54
CA GLY A 27 -18.13 -16.88 14.46
C GLY A 27 -16.67 -16.49 14.66
N GLY A 28 -15.97 -16.22 13.56
CA GLY A 28 -14.63 -15.63 13.60
C GLY A 28 -14.75 -14.26 14.26
N ALA A 29 -14.54 -14.21 15.57
CA ALA A 29 -14.27 -12.96 16.25
C ALA A 29 -12.97 -12.43 15.62
N ALA A 30 -13.07 -11.36 14.84
CA ALA A 30 -11.90 -10.58 14.46
C ALA A 30 -11.16 -10.25 15.75
N THR A 31 -9.97 -10.83 15.94
CA THR A 31 -9.11 -10.47 17.05
C THR A 31 -8.82 -8.97 16.89
N PRO A 32 -9.06 -8.14 17.92
CA PRO A 32 -8.66 -6.76 17.87
C PRO A 32 -7.17 -6.73 17.54
N ARG A 33 -6.80 -6.06 16.44
CA ARG A 33 -5.40 -5.77 16.16
C ARG A 33 -4.86 -5.09 17.42
N PRO A 34 -3.72 -5.55 18.00
CA PRO A 34 -3.16 -4.89 19.17
C PRO A 34 -3.04 -3.41 18.85
N ALA A 35 -3.47 -2.55 19.78
CA ALA A 35 -3.27 -1.12 19.68
C ALA A 35 -1.79 -0.91 19.35
N ARG A 36 -1.53 -0.38 18.14
CA ARG A 36 -0.19 -0.12 17.65
C ARG A 36 0.43 0.82 18.68
N GLY A 37 1.55 0.43 19.30
CA GLY A 37 2.29 1.36 20.15
C GLY A 37 2.70 2.51 19.26
N GLU A 38 1.96 3.62 19.33
CA GLU A 38 2.32 4.83 18.60
C GLU A 38 3.57 5.38 19.27
N SER A 39 4.68 5.35 18.55
CA SER A 39 5.85 6.11 18.94
C SER A 39 5.46 7.59 19.04
N GLU A 40 6.08 8.32 19.96
CA GLU A 40 5.88 9.77 20.07
C GLU A 40 6.03 10.42 18.68
N PRO A 41 5.10 11.30 18.27
CA PRO A 41 5.15 11.91 16.95
C PRO A 41 6.47 12.63 16.71
N ILE A 42 7.02 12.47 15.50
CA ILE A 42 8.21 13.20 15.07
C ILE A 42 7.85 14.69 15.00
N PRO A 43 8.61 15.57 15.69
CA PRO A 43 8.47 17.01 15.49
C PRO A 43 9.03 17.39 14.11
N MET A 44 8.19 17.98 13.27
CA MET A 44 8.52 18.50 11.95
C MET A 44 7.72 19.78 11.71
N ASN A 45 8.15 20.59 10.74
CA ASN A 45 7.32 21.72 10.29
C ASN A 45 5.93 21.20 9.87
N PRO A 46 4.81 21.72 10.40
CA PRO A 46 3.46 21.22 10.08
C PRO A 46 3.10 21.25 8.60
N ARG A 47 3.81 22.06 7.79
CA ARG A 47 3.67 22.05 6.34
C ARG A 47 4.04 20.69 5.72
N THR A 48 4.82 19.86 6.40
CA THR A 48 5.16 18.50 5.97
C THR A 48 4.44 17.46 6.82
N SER A 49 3.79 16.53 6.13
CA SER A 49 3.26 15.29 6.68
C SER A 49 4.21 14.17 6.34
N PHE A 50 4.58 13.34 7.31
CA PHE A 50 5.61 12.31 7.17
C PHE A 50 5.21 11.01 7.87
N ALA A 51 5.49 9.88 7.25
CA ALA A 51 5.38 8.57 7.89
C ALA A 51 6.53 7.66 7.47
N MET A 52 7.03 6.87 8.43
CA MET A 52 7.88 5.72 8.20
C MET A 52 7.17 4.48 8.73
N VAL A 53 7.07 3.46 7.89
CA VAL A 53 6.47 2.17 8.21
C VAL A 53 7.52 1.09 7.97
N SER A 54 7.52 0.07 8.80
CA SER A 54 8.51 -0.99 8.76
C SER A 54 7.88 -2.37 8.92
N LEU A 55 8.52 -3.38 8.33
CA LEU A 55 8.18 -4.79 8.53
C LEU A 55 8.49 -5.25 9.97
N ILE A 56 9.34 -4.52 10.70
CA ILE A 56 9.63 -4.78 12.11
C ILE A 56 8.52 -4.16 12.96
N PRO A 57 7.69 -4.97 13.65
CA PRO A 57 6.59 -4.45 14.44
C PRO A 57 7.05 -3.43 15.50
N GLY A 58 6.28 -2.35 15.67
CA GLY A 58 6.55 -1.32 16.69
C GLY A 58 7.66 -0.32 16.32
N THR A 59 8.19 -0.36 15.10
CA THR A 59 9.19 0.62 14.61
C THR A 59 8.59 1.70 13.70
N ASP A 60 7.29 1.61 13.44
CA ASP A 60 6.54 2.64 12.73
C ASP A 60 6.62 3.98 13.48
N THR A 61 6.77 5.07 12.74
CA THR A 61 6.79 6.43 13.28
C THR A 61 6.28 7.43 12.24
N GLY A 62 5.99 8.65 12.65
CA GLY A 62 5.45 9.67 11.77
C GLY A 62 5.18 10.98 12.50
N THR A 63 4.81 12.01 11.75
CA THR A 63 4.32 13.26 12.32
C THR A 63 2.88 13.11 12.80
N GLY A 64 2.42 14.03 13.66
CA GLY A 64 1.04 14.00 14.18
C GLY A 64 -0.04 14.18 13.09
N ASN A 65 0.33 14.74 11.93
CA ASN A 65 -0.52 14.89 10.75
C ASN A 65 -0.23 13.82 9.66
N SER A 66 0.41 12.69 10.00
CA SER A 66 0.76 11.64 9.03
C SER A 66 -0.43 11.01 8.31
N GLY A 67 -1.62 11.01 8.95
CA GLY A 67 -2.90 10.58 8.35
C GLY A 67 -3.69 11.70 7.66
N GLU A 68 -3.17 12.92 7.58
CA GLU A 68 -3.87 14.03 6.91
C GLU A 68 -3.97 13.76 5.40
N ARG A 69 -5.19 13.88 4.85
CA ARG A 69 -5.43 13.81 3.41
C ARG A 69 -4.84 15.02 2.70
N ARG A 70 -3.99 14.77 1.71
CA ARG A 70 -3.36 15.79 0.87
C ARG A 70 -3.51 15.42 -0.61
N PRO A 71 -3.37 16.38 -1.55
CA PRO A 71 -3.26 16.06 -2.97
C PRO A 71 -2.20 14.98 -3.19
N ALA A 72 -2.58 13.88 -3.84
CA ALA A 72 -1.69 12.74 -4.03
C ALA A 72 -0.64 13.00 -5.13
N LEU A 73 -0.89 13.97 -6.02
CA LEU A 73 0.00 14.33 -7.11
C LEU A 73 0.38 13.07 -7.92
N SER A 74 1.63 12.96 -8.37
CA SER A 74 2.12 11.76 -9.06
C SER A 74 2.38 10.55 -8.14
N ILE A 75 2.17 10.66 -6.82
CA ILE A 75 2.29 9.50 -5.90
C ILE A 75 1.16 8.50 -6.12
N ILE A 76 -0.05 8.96 -6.48
CA ILE A 76 -1.20 8.07 -6.71
C ILE A 76 -0.98 7.05 -7.83
N LYS A 77 -0.05 7.35 -8.76
CA LYS A 77 0.33 6.43 -9.84
C LYS A 77 0.81 5.08 -9.30
N LEU A 78 1.31 5.01 -8.05
CA LEU A 78 1.65 3.77 -7.36
C LEU A 78 0.44 2.82 -7.23
N TYR A 79 -0.70 3.34 -6.75
CA TYR A 79 -1.94 2.56 -6.58
C TYR A 79 -2.55 2.17 -7.93
N LEU A 80 -2.56 3.12 -8.88
CA LEU A 80 -3.05 2.86 -10.23
C LEU A 80 -2.26 1.74 -10.91
N VAL A 81 -0.92 1.81 -10.84
CA VAL A 81 -0.04 0.83 -11.48
C VAL A 81 -0.08 -0.53 -10.79
N ASP A 82 -0.11 -0.57 -9.45
CA ASP A 82 -0.32 -1.82 -8.72
C ASP A 82 -1.57 -2.57 -9.21
N TYR A 83 -2.71 -1.87 -9.25
CA TYR A 83 -3.95 -2.46 -9.73
C TYR A 83 -3.81 -2.99 -11.16
N VAL A 84 -3.24 -2.19 -12.06
CA VAL A 84 -3.04 -2.58 -13.47
C VAL A 84 -2.17 -3.83 -13.59
N LEU A 85 -1.11 -3.94 -12.79
CA LEU A 85 -0.20 -5.08 -12.83
C LEU A 85 -0.86 -6.37 -12.30
N ARG A 86 -1.71 -6.27 -11.29
CA ARG A 86 -2.33 -7.43 -10.62
C ARG A 86 -3.65 -7.85 -11.24
N HIS A 87 -4.44 -6.88 -11.68
CA HIS A 87 -5.85 -7.05 -12.05
C HIS A 87 -6.17 -6.54 -13.46
N GLY A 88 -5.24 -5.85 -14.11
CA GLY A 88 -5.39 -5.42 -15.51
C GLY A 88 -5.46 -6.60 -16.48
N ASP A 89 -5.61 -6.31 -17.76
CA ASP A 89 -5.78 -7.35 -18.80
C ASP A 89 -4.46 -8.03 -19.21
N GLY A 90 -3.35 -7.66 -18.58
CA GLY A 90 -2.01 -8.18 -18.86
C GLY A 90 -1.44 -7.74 -20.22
N SER A 91 -2.06 -6.77 -20.88
CA SER A 91 -1.59 -6.30 -22.19
C SER A 91 -0.21 -5.65 -22.13
N ARG A 92 0.53 -5.76 -23.24
CA ARG A 92 1.85 -5.13 -23.36
C ARG A 92 1.77 -3.61 -23.30
N SER A 93 0.69 -3.01 -23.83
CA SER A 93 0.46 -1.56 -23.78
C SER A 93 0.33 -1.09 -22.33
N ASP A 94 -0.47 -1.77 -21.52
CA ASP A 94 -0.67 -1.39 -20.12
C ASP A 94 0.63 -1.51 -19.34
N ARG A 95 1.40 -2.58 -19.56
CA ARG A 95 2.71 -2.74 -18.92
C ARG A 95 3.68 -1.63 -19.31
N GLN A 96 3.66 -1.19 -20.57
CA GLN A 96 4.50 -0.07 -21.03
C GLN A 96 4.04 1.26 -20.43
N ALA A 97 2.74 1.54 -20.42
CA ALA A 97 2.19 2.73 -19.79
C ALA A 97 2.49 2.75 -18.29
N ALA A 98 2.33 1.62 -17.60
CA ALA A 98 2.64 1.48 -16.19
C ALA A 98 4.12 1.73 -15.89
N GLN A 99 5.03 1.20 -16.71
CA GLN A 99 6.45 1.50 -16.61
C GLN A 99 6.73 2.99 -16.74
N ARG A 100 6.18 3.65 -17.78
CA ARG A 100 6.39 5.10 -17.99
C ARG A 100 5.81 5.93 -16.84
N ALA A 101 4.63 5.57 -16.35
CA ALA A 101 3.97 6.25 -15.24
C ALA A 101 4.81 6.22 -13.95
N ILE A 102 5.55 5.13 -13.69
CA ILE A 102 6.42 5.03 -12.52
C ILE A 102 7.81 5.63 -12.79
N GLN A 103 8.51 5.15 -13.82
CA GLN A 103 9.91 5.54 -14.06
C GLN A 103 10.06 6.99 -14.52
N LEU A 104 9.18 7.45 -15.39
CA LEU A 104 9.23 8.79 -16.00
C LEU A 104 8.19 9.74 -15.39
N SER A 105 7.38 9.27 -14.44
CA SER A 105 6.23 10.04 -13.92
C SER A 105 5.28 10.54 -15.02
N ASP A 106 5.21 9.83 -16.14
CA ASP A 106 4.49 10.22 -17.36
C ASP A 106 2.97 10.35 -17.09
N SER A 107 2.45 11.56 -17.24
CA SER A 107 1.03 11.90 -17.03
C SER A 107 0.12 11.40 -18.14
N ASP A 108 0.61 11.30 -19.39
CA ASP A 108 -0.17 10.75 -20.49
C ASP A 108 -0.35 9.24 -20.29
N ALA A 109 0.70 8.55 -19.86
CA ALA A 109 0.63 7.14 -19.52
C ALA A 109 -0.32 6.85 -18.35
N ALA A 110 -0.30 7.69 -17.30
CA ALA A 110 -1.26 7.55 -16.20
C ALA A 110 -2.70 7.84 -16.65
N THR A 111 -2.89 8.81 -17.56
CA THR A 111 -4.21 9.12 -18.13
C THR A 111 -4.75 7.96 -18.97
N GLU A 112 -3.90 7.31 -19.77
CA GLU A 112 -4.25 6.11 -20.53
C GLU A 112 -4.75 5.00 -19.59
N LEU A 113 -3.99 4.72 -18.52
CA LEU A 113 -4.34 3.69 -17.54
C LEU A 113 -5.61 4.04 -16.74
N ASP A 114 -5.74 5.27 -16.25
CA ASP A 114 -6.91 5.71 -15.49
C ASP A 114 -8.18 5.72 -16.35
N THR A 115 -8.07 6.08 -17.63
CA THR A 115 -9.19 6.01 -18.57
C THR A 115 -9.66 4.57 -18.78
N LYS A 116 -8.71 3.64 -18.89
CA LYS A 116 -9.00 2.21 -19.07
C LYS A 116 -9.51 1.54 -17.79
N TYR A 117 -8.99 1.97 -16.63
CA TYR A 117 -9.29 1.41 -15.31
C TYR A 117 -9.69 2.50 -14.31
N PRO A 118 -10.87 3.15 -14.49
CA PRO A 118 -11.26 4.31 -13.68
C PRO A 118 -11.52 4.00 -12.20
N HIS A 119 -11.65 2.72 -11.83
CA HIS A 119 -11.81 2.26 -10.44
C HIS A 119 -10.51 1.77 -9.79
N ALA A 120 -9.39 1.77 -10.53
CA ALA A 120 -8.15 1.13 -10.10
C ALA A 120 -7.61 1.69 -8.77
N ILE A 121 -7.58 3.01 -8.62
CA ILE A 121 -7.04 3.68 -7.43
C ILE A 121 -7.87 3.31 -6.20
N ASP A 122 -9.20 3.42 -6.27
CA ASP A 122 -10.08 3.10 -5.14
C ASP A 122 -10.04 1.59 -4.81
N ALA A 123 -9.95 0.73 -5.82
CA ALA A 123 -9.84 -0.71 -5.62
C ALA A 123 -8.53 -1.10 -4.93
N ALA A 124 -7.39 -0.53 -5.37
CA ALA A 124 -6.11 -0.74 -4.70
C ALA A 124 -6.12 -0.17 -3.27
N ALA A 125 -6.65 1.05 -3.08
CA ALA A 125 -6.76 1.65 -1.75
C ALA A 125 -7.58 0.76 -0.79
N ALA A 126 -8.69 0.19 -1.25
CA ALA A 126 -9.50 -0.75 -0.48
C ALA A 126 -8.75 -2.06 -0.18
N GLU A 127 -8.01 -2.62 -1.15
CA GLU A 127 -7.24 -3.85 -0.97
C GLU A 127 -6.13 -3.70 0.08
N PHE A 128 -5.46 -2.54 0.11
CA PHE A 128 -4.39 -2.24 1.08
C PHE A 128 -4.87 -1.60 2.38
N GLY A 129 -6.17 -1.29 2.50
CA GLY A 129 -6.75 -0.64 3.67
C GLY A 129 -6.35 0.83 3.85
N SER A 130 -6.00 1.51 2.75
CA SER A 130 -5.62 2.92 2.70
C SER A 130 -6.86 3.82 2.78
N ALA A 131 -7.37 4.05 3.99
CA ALA A 131 -8.64 4.70 4.25
C ALA A 131 -8.68 6.20 3.88
N ASP A 132 -7.53 6.82 3.74
CA ASP A 132 -7.34 8.23 3.39
C ASP A 132 -6.89 8.43 1.95
N THR A 133 -6.97 7.36 1.15
CA THR A 133 -6.62 7.35 -0.27
C THR A 133 -7.88 7.18 -1.12
N GLY A 134 -7.99 7.97 -2.17
CA GLY A 134 -9.10 7.86 -3.11
C GLY A 134 -8.88 8.64 -4.39
N ARG A 135 -9.57 8.18 -5.43
CA ARG A 135 -9.59 8.83 -6.73
C ARG A 135 -10.47 10.08 -6.69
N GLY A 136 -10.03 11.14 -7.37
CA GLY A 136 -10.89 12.27 -7.69
C GLY A 136 -11.73 12.02 -8.95
N SER A 137 -12.01 13.08 -9.70
CA SER A 137 -12.64 12.98 -11.02
C SER A 137 -11.74 12.29 -12.06
N PHE A 138 -10.42 12.38 -11.89
CA PHE A 138 -9.38 11.67 -12.64
C PHE A 138 -8.21 11.29 -11.71
N TRP A 139 -7.15 10.66 -12.22
CA TRP A 139 -6.02 10.32 -11.36
C TRP A 139 -5.36 11.58 -10.76
N GLY A 140 -5.28 12.70 -11.49
CA GLY A 140 -4.50 13.88 -11.08
C GLY A 140 -5.09 14.71 -9.94
N ASP A 141 -6.39 14.61 -9.68
CA ASP A 141 -7.06 15.24 -8.54
C ASP A 141 -7.33 14.28 -7.36
N SER A 142 -6.64 13.13 -7.36
CA SER A 142 -6.68 12.16 -6.27
C SER A 142 -6.03 12.67 -4.98
N TYR A 143 -6.35 12.03 -3.87
CA TYR A 143 -5.81 12.34 -2.55
C TYR A 143 -5.32 11.08 -1.84
N THR A 144 -4.38 11.25 -0.89
CA THR A 144 -3.82 10.20 -0.05
C THR A 144 -3.25 10.81 1.24
N SER A 145 -2.66 10.00 2.12
CA SER A 145 -1.89 10.45 3.28
C SER A 145 -0.48 9.88 3.26
N ALA A 146 0.46 10.51 3.98
CA ALA A 146 1.81 9.97 4.12
C ALA A 146 1.77 8.55 4.74
N ARG A 147 0.87 8.35 5.72
CA ARG A 147 0.68 7.05 6.36
C ARG A 147 0.24 5.98 5.39
N ASP A 148 -0.80 6.24 4.59
CA ASP A 148 -1.36 5.28 3.64
C ASP A 148 -0.31 4.80 2.63
N VAL A 149 0.43 5.74 2.04
CA VAL A 149 1.45 5.42 1.03
C VAL A 149 2.58 4.57 1.63
N ALA A 150 3.05 4.91 2.84
CA ALA A 150 4.09 4.14 3.50
C ALA A 150 3.59 2.73 3.88
N GLU A 151 2.35 2.60 4.34
CA GLU A 151 1.75 1.29 4.61
C GLU A 151 1.54 0.45 3.35
N PHE A 152 1.09 1.07 2.25
CA PHE A 152 0.96 0.45 0.94
C PHE A 152 2.30 -0.13 0.47
N LEU A 153 3.39 0.67 0.49
CA LEU A 153 4.71 0.21 0.05
C LEU A 153 5.30 -0.90 0.94
N VAL A 154 5.05 -0.87 2.24
CA VAL A 154 5.46 -1.97 3.14
C VAL A 154 4.62 -3.22 2.91
N ALA A 155 3.32 -3.07 2.67
CA ALA A 155 2.45 -4.18 2.33
C ALA A 155 2.89 -4.83 1.01
N GLU A 156 3.21 -4.02 0.00
CA GLU A 156 3.72 -4.48 -1.29
C GLU A 156 5.03 -5.25 -1.14
N GLN A 157 6.01 -4.73 -0.38
CA GLN A 157 7.23 -5.47 -0.05
C GLN A 157 6.97 -6.81 0.64
N ARG A 158 5.90 -6.92 1.43
CA ARG A 158 5.54 -8.15 2.14
C ARG A 158 4.83 -9.15 1.21
N THR A 159 3.97 -8.67 0.31
CA THR A 159 3.12 -9.53 -0.52
C THR A 159 3.73 -9.88 -1.87
N ASP A 160 4.47 -8.95 -2.47
CA ASP A 160 5.19 -9.13 -3.73
C ASP A 160 6.54 -8.35 -3.72
N PRO A 161 7.55 -8.83 -2.97
CA PRO A 161 8.86 -8.18 -2.92
C PRO A 161 9.59 -8.13 -4.28
N GLY A 162 9.12 -8.91 -5.27
CA GLY A 162 9.67 -8.95 -6.62
C GLY A 162 8.87 -8.13 -7.64
N SER A 163 7.93 -7.30 -7.19
CA SER A 163 7.00 -6.63 -8.09
C SER A 163 7.69 -5.68 -9.06
N LEU A 164 7.10 -5.56 -10.25
CA LEU A 164 7.57 -4.60 -11.25
C LEU A 164 7.42 -3.15 -10.76
N LEU A 165 6.43 -2.87 -9.91
CA LEU A 165 6.25 -1.56 -9.30
C LEU A 165 7.48 -1.14 -8.48
N LEU A 166 7.92 -2.00 -7.55
CA LEU A 166 9.12 -1.74 -6.74
C LEU A 166 10.38 -1.65 -7.61
N TRP A 167 10.50 -2.52 -8.63
CA TRP A 167 11.62 -2.44 -9.57
C TRP A 167 11.64 -1.12 -10.36
N TRP A 168 10.48 -0.63 -10.81
CA TRP A 168 10.38 0.63 -11.54
C TRP A 168 10.63 1.85 -10.67
N MET A 169 10.26 1.81 -9.40
CA MET A 169 10.65 2.83 -8.43
C MET A 169 12.17 2.83 -8.19
N ALA A 170 12.80 1.66 -8.11
CA ALA A 170 14.25 1.50 -7.94
C ALA A 170 15.06 1.92 -9.18
N THR A 171 14.41 1.98 -10.33
CA THR A 171 15.02 2.36 -11.61
C THR A 171 14.36 3.60 -12.20
N ALA A 172 13.79 4.44 -11.35
CA ALA A 172 13.19 5.70 -11.76
C ALA A 172 14.23 6.59 -12.44
N SER A 173 13.80 7.30 -13.49
CA SER A 173 14.66 8.21 -14.24
C SER A 173 15.01 9.41 -13.38
N PRO A 174 16.23 9.95 -13.44
CA PRO A 174 16.58 11.19 -12.75
C PRO A 174 15.78 12.40 -13.25
N ILE A 175 15.22 12.33 -14.46
CA ILE A 175 14.40 13.38 -15.09
C ILE A 175 13.07 12.77 -15.53
N ALA A 176 11.96 13.36 -15.12
CA ALA A 176 10.61 12.98 -15.53
C ALA A 176 10.33 13.32 -17.00
N ALA A 177 9.22 12.80 -17.54
CA ALA A 177 8.82 13.02 -18.93
C ALA A 177 8.62 14.51 -19.29
N ASP A 178 8.24 15.33 -18.31
CA ASP A 178 8.04 16.78 -18.45
C ASP A 178 9.32 17.61 -18.22
N GLY A 179 10.45 16.96 -17.91
CA GLY A 179 11.72 17.61 -17.61
C GLY A 179 11.99 17.89 -16.13
N THR A 180 11.07 17.54 -15.23
CA THR A 180 11.26 17.75 -13.78
C THR A 180 12.35 16.83 -13.22
N ALA A 181 13.30 17.39 -12.47
CA ALA A 181 14.36 16.62 -11.83
C ALA A 181 13.85 15.84 -10.61
N GLN A 182 13.95 14.52 -10.63
CA GLN A 182 13.44 13.59 -9.63
C GLN A 182 14.51 13.28 -8.56
N ASN A 183 14.78 14.24 -7.67
CA ASN A 183 15.92 14.16 -6.74
C ASN A 183 15.72 14.89 -5.39
N TRP A 184 14.57 14.75 -4.74
CA TRP A 184 14.30 15.40 -3.45
C TRP A 184 13.63 14.49 -2.42
N GLY A 185 13.51 15.02 -1.20
CA GLY A 185 12.76 14.47 -0.09
C GLY A 185 13.31 13.12 0.39
N THR A 186 12.41 12.15 0.52
CA THR A 186 12.70 10.80 1.05
C THR A 186 13.78 10.06 0.26
N ALA A 187 14.05 10.44 -1.00
CA ALA A 187 15.13 9.88 -1.81
C ALA A 187 16.52 10.03 -1.17
N HIS A 188 16.71 11.02 -0.30
CA HIS A 188 17.97 11.26 0.40
C HIS A 188 18.07 10.54 1.73
N VAL A 189 17.03 9.82 2.18
CA VAL A 189 17.09 9.03 3.42
C VAL A 189 17.98 7.81 3.21
N PRO A 190 18.93 7.50 4.13
CA PRO A 190 19.82 6.36 4.01
C PRO A 190 19.09 5.03 3.75
N ALA A 191 19.74 4.16 2.97
CA ALA A 191 19.23 2.85 2.58
C ALA A 191 17.94 2.83 1.72
N THR A 192 17.50 4.00 1.22
CA THR A 192 16.47 4.07 0.17
C THR A 192 16.97 3.36 -1.09
N VAL A 193 16.10 2.52 -1.68
CA VAL A 193 16.35 1.73 -2.89
C VAL A 193 15.61 2.31 -4.09
N GLY A 194 14.38 2.77 -3.90
CA GLY A 194 13.58 3.35 -4.97
C GLY A 194 12.60 4.39 -4.45
N THR A 195 12.25 5.34 -5.31
CA THR A 195 11.43 6.50 -4.95
C THR A 195 10.46 6.83 -6.07
N LYS A 196 9.27 7.31 -5.69
CA LYS A 196 8.33 8.02 -6.55
C LYS A 196 8.15 9.44 -6.02
N TRP A 197 8.12 10.39 -6.93
CA TRP A 197 7.91 11.80 -6.61
C TRP A 197 6.59 12.34 -7.15
N GLY A 198 6.09 13.41 -6.56
CA GLY A 198 4.93 14.17 -7.02
C GLY A 198 5.11 15.66 -6.78
N TRP A 199 4.60 16.47 -7.70
CA TRP A 199 4.63 17.93 -7.64
C TRP A 199 3.34 18.49 -8.25
N SER A 200 2.93 19.67 -7.80
CA SER A 200 1.87 20.44 -8.46
C SER A 200 2.43 21.30 -9.59
N ASP A 201 1.60 21.62 -10.58
CA ASP A 201 1.99 22.43 -11.74
C ASP A 201 2.45 23.84 -11.34
N ASP A 202 1.89 24.39 -10.26
CA ASP A 202 2.24 25.70 -9.71
C ASP A 202 3.44 25.66 -8.74
N GLY A 203 3.99 24.46 -8.47
CA GLY A 203 5.12 24.25 -7.56
C GLY A 203 4.82 24.50 -6.08
N SER A 204 3.56 24.64 -5.69
CA SER A 204 3.17 24.90 -4.29
C SER A 204 3.01 23.64 -3.42
N TYR A 205 3.08 22.46 -4.04
CA TYR A 205 3.05 21.17 -3.36
C TYR A 205 4.08 20.21 -3.95
N VAL A 206 4.79 19.50 -3.07
CA VAL A 206 5.63 18.37 -3.46
C VAL A 206 5.39 17.17 -2.54
N ALA A 207 5.73 15.99 -3.03
CA ALA A 207 5.70 14.76 -2.28
C ALA A 207 6.79 13.80 -2.78
N SER A 208 7.24 12.93 -1.88
CA SER A 208 8.14 11.83 -2.20
C SER A 208 7.80 10.60 -1.37
N ALA A 209 7.84 9.43 -2.00
CA ALA A 209 7.57 8.15 -1.37
C ALA A 209 8.64 7.15 -1.77
N SER A 210 9.30 6.57 -0.78
CA SER A 210 10.48 5.73 -0.95
C SER A 210 10.32 4.41 -0.23
N PHE A 211 11.02 3.38 -0.74
CA PHE A 211 11.20 2.13 -0.02
C PHE A 211 12.67 1.77 0.09
N GLY A 212 13.01 1.04 1.15
CA GLY A 212 14.30 0.40 1.36
C GLY A 212 14.09 -0.98 1.98
N PRO A 213 15.15 -1.69 2.42
CA PRO A 213 15.03 -3.04 2.94
C PRO A 213 14.09 -3.15 4.16
N GLY A 214 12.84 -3.55 3.92
CA GLY A 214 11.85 -3.79 4.96
C GLY A 214 11.25 -2.53 5.58
N PHE A 215 11.37 -1.38 4.93
CA PHE A 215 10.72 -0.14 5.34
C PHE A 215 10.23 0.66 4.13
N ALA A 216 9.28 1.55 4.37
CA ALA A 216 8.91 2.60 3.43
C ALA A 216 8.69 3.92 4.17
N ILE A 217 8.87 5.00 3.43
CA ILE A 217 8.77 6.37 3.93
C ILE A 217 7.97 7.17 2.91
N ALA A 218 7.06 8.00 3.38
CA ALA A 218 6.41 8.99 2.53
C ALA A 218 6.39 10.35 3.21
N ALA A 219 6.53 11.40 2.41
CA ALA A 219 6.41 12.77 2.83
C ALA A 219 5.60 13.58 1.80
N PHE A 220 4.79 14.49 2.30
CA PHE A 220 3.97 15.42 1.52
C PHE A 220 4.17 16.80 2.11
N THR A 221 4.51 17.79 1.31
CA THR A 221 4.86 19.14 1.79
C THR A 221 4.05 20.20 1.05
N HIS A 222 3.42 21.10 1.81
CA HIS A 222 2.96 22.39 1.30
C HIS A 222 4.18 23.30 1.13
N GLY A 223 4.72 23.36 -0.07
CA GLY A 223 6.00 23.98 -0.38
C GLY A 223 6.67 23.30 -1.57
N ASP A 224 7.92 23.68 -1.80
CA ASP A 224 8.74 23.17 -2.90
C ASP A 224 9.67 22.01 -2.48
N ALA A 225 10.48 21.52 -3.43
CA ALA A 225 11.45 20.46 -3.16
C ALA A 225 12.51 20.85 -2.12
N ASN A 226 12.87 22.14 -2.00
CA ASN A 226 13.82 22.60 -0.99
C ASN A 226 13.20 22.56 0.40
N ASP A 227 11.91 22.89 0.49
CA ASP A 227 11.15 22.81 1.74
C ASP A 227 11.07 21.38 2.25
N GLU A 228 10.72 20.42 1.38
CA GLU A 228 10.69 19.00 1.76
C GLU A 228 12.09 18.48 2.15
N ASN A 229 13.14 18.92 1.45
CA ASN A 229 14.53 18.59 1.82
C ASN A 229 14.92 19.16 3.19
N ALA A 230 14.57 20.42 3.47
CA ALA A 230 14.90 21.08 4.72
C ALA A 230 14.17 20.42 5.91
N ASP A 231 12.90 20.09 5.73
CA ASP A 231 12.07 19.50 6.77
C ASP A 231 12.48 18.03 7.05
N LEU A 232 13.11 17.35 6.07
CA LEU A 232 13.65 15.99 6.21
C LEU A 232 15.15 15.94 6.54
N ALA A 233 15.84 17.06 6.75
CA ALA A 233 17.29 17.10 6.97
C ALA A 233 17.76 16.12 8.06
N ALA A 234 17.02 16.05 9.19
CA ALA A 234 17.31 15.15 10.30
C ALA A 234 17.30 13.65 9.92
N PHE A 235 16.63 13.26 8.84
CA PHE A 235 16.52 11.89 8.35
C PHE A 235 17.46 11.58 7.18
N THR A 236 17.97 12.59 6.50
CA THR A 236 18.74 12.44 5.25
C THR A 236 20.26 12.44 5.46
N GLY A 237 20.71 12.62 6.70
CA GLY A 237 22.13 12.65 7.04
C GLY A 237 22.90 13.82 6.40
N ARG A 238 22.18 14.89 6.04
CA ARG A 238 22.72 16.14 5.47
C ARG A 238 22.48 17.32 6.41
#